data_AF-A0A953KFJ8-F1
#
_entry.id   AF-A0A953KFJ8-F1
#
_cell.length_a   1.000
_cell.length_b   1.000
_cell.length_c   1.000
_cell.angle_alpha   90.00
_cell.angle_beta   90.00
_cell.angle_gamma   90.00
#
_symmetry.space_group_name_H-M   'P 1'
#
loop_
_entity.id
_entity.type
_entity.pdbx_description
1 polymer ?
#
loop_
_entity_poly.entity_id
_entity_poly.type
_entity_poly.pdbx_seq_one_letter_code
_entity_poly.pdbx_strand_id
1 'polypeptide(L)'
;ATLQQVLETARARYAAAGTTGLEEGTSANLTKVVAELQALEGGADGAALKQHASQVASLLSGFERSAGYTTRPSLAEMVVQYRNLATAERGTSAATLKLVVARTYNVLASELEGARFGIKQG
;
A
#
# COMPACT_ATOMS: atom_id res chain seq x y z
N ALA A 1 -14.32 1.33 17.18
CA ALA A 1 -12.94 0.84 17.04
C ALA A 1 -11.98 2.03 17.15
N THR A 2 -10.84 1.87 17.82
CA THR A 2 -9.78 2.88 17.81
C THR A 2 -9.04 2.88 16.47
N LEU A 3 -8.34 3.98 16.14
CA LEU A 3 -7.49 4.05 14.94
C LEU A 3 -6.46 2.91 14.85
N GLN A 4 -5.93 2.50 16.01
CA GLN A 4 -5.01 1.38 16.11
C GLN A 4 -5.70 0.06 15.73
N GLN A 5 -6.89 -0.21 16.25
CA GLN A 5 -7.67 -1.41 15.93
C GLN A 5 -8.02 -1.49 14.43
N VAL A 6 -8.35 -0.35 13.80
CA VAL A 6 -8.63 -0.29 12.36
C VAL A 6 -7.41 -0.69 11.55
N LEU A 7 -6.24 -0.15 11.89
CA LEU A 7 -4.97 -0.47 11.23
C LEU A 7 -4.58 -1.94 11.42
N GLU A 8 -4.69 -2.46 12.64
CA GLU A 8 -4.39 -3.87 12.95
C GLU A 8 -5.31 -4.82 12.19
N THR A 9 -6.61 -4.51 12.12
CA THR A 9 -7.59 -5.30 11.35
C THR A 9 -7.23 -5.32 9.87
N ALA A 10 -6.89 -4.17 9.29
CA ALA A 10 -6.51 -4.07 7.88
C ALA A 10 -5.23 -4.87 7.57
N ARG A 11 -4.21 -4.77 8.46
CA ARG A 11 -2.97 -5.53 8.35
C ARG A 11 -3.21 -7.03 8.44
N ALA A 12 -4.02 -7.46 9.41
CA ALA A 12 -4.36 -8.87 9.58
C ALA A 12 -5.07 -9.44 8.34
N ARG A 13 -5.99 -8.67 7.75
CA ARG A 13 -6.65 -9.04 6.49
C ARG A 13 -5.65 -9.19 5.34
N TYR A 14 -4.74 -8.24 5.15
CA TYR A 14 -3.69 -8.35 4.14
C TYR A 14 -2.81 -9.59 4.35
N ALA A 15 -2.41 -9.87 5.59
CA ALA A 15 -1.63 -11.05 5.91
C ALA A 15 -2.39 -12.36 5.61
N ALA A 16 -3.69 -12.39 5.90
CA ALA A 16 -4.56 -13.53 5.63
C ALA A 16 -4.83 -13.75 4.12
N ALA A 17 -4.90 -12.68 3.33
CA ALA A 17 -5.05 -12.77 1.88
C ALA A 17 -3.88 -13.54 1.22
N GLY A 18 -2.69 -13.47 1.83
CA GLY A 18 -1.51 -14.23 1.44
C GLY A 18 -0.88 -13.75 0.12
N THR A 19 0.43 -13.97 -0.01
CA THR A 19 1.20 -13.67 -1.24
C THR A 19 1.67 -14.94 -1.95
N THR A 20 1.19 -16.11 -1.53
CA THR A 20 1.54 -17.41 -2.08
C THR A 20 1.05 -17.54 -3.52
N GLY A 21 1.90 -18.02 -4.43
CA GLY A 21 1.55 -18.24 -5.84
C GLY A 21 1.66 -17.00 -6.74
N LEU A 22 2.09 -15.86 -6.19
CA LEU A 22 2.46 -14.69 -6.98
C LEU A 22 3.79 -14.90 -7.69
N GLU A 23 3.99 -14.20 -8.80
CA GLU A 23 5.32 -14.06 -9.40
C GLU A 23 6.31 -13.44 -8.39
N GLU A 24 7.56 -13.91 -8.43
CA GLU A 24 8.60 -13.51 -7.47
C GLU A 24 8.80 -11.98 -7.45
N GLY A 25 8.78 -11.35 -8.61
CA GLY A 25 8.86 -9.88 -8.73
C GLY A 25 7.69 -9.16 -8.05
N THR A 26 6.48 -9.68 -8.18
CA THR A 26 5.28 -9.13 -7.54
C THR A 26 5.34 -9.28 -6.02
N SER A 27 5.72 -10.46 -5.54
CA SER A 27 5.89 -10.72 -4.09
C SER A 27 6.97 -9.84 -3.46
N ALA A 28 8.12 -9.68 -4.13
CA ALA A 28 9.19 -8.81 -3.69
C ALA A 28 8.75 -7.33 -3.64
N ASN A 29 8.03 -6.85 -4.64
CA ASN A 29 7.51 -5.49 -4.66
C ASN A 29 6.44 -5.26 -3.57
N LEU A 30 5.57 -6.24 -3.31
CA LEU A 30 4.58 -6.16 -2.23
C LEU A 30 5.27 -6.11 -0.86
N THR A 31 6.32 -6.91 -0.68
CA THR A 31 7.14 -6.89 0.54
C THR A 31 7.76 -5.50 0.77
N LYS A 32 8.28 -4.87 -0.29
CA LYS A 32 8.79 -3.49 -0.23
C LYS A 32 7.68 -2.50 0.14
N VAL A 33 6.49 -2.59 -0.47
CA VAL A 33 5.36 -1.72 -0.11
C VAL A 33 5.03 -1.87 1.37
N VAL A 34 4.92 -3.10 1.89
CA VAL A 34 4.63 -3.35 3.30
C VAL A 34 5.68 -2.75 4.22
N ALA A 35 6.97 -2.84 3.88
CA ALA A 35 8.04 -2.25 4.66
C ALA A 35 7.93 -0.71 4.73
N GLU A 36 7.62 -0.06 3.62
CA GLU A 36 7.41 1.39 3.59
C GLU A 36 6.16 1.82 4.37
N LEU A 37 5.07 1.03 4.31
CA LEU A 37 3.87 1.26 5.12
C LEU A 37 4.18 1.17 6.62
N GLN A 38 4.96 0.16 7.03
CA GLN A 38 5.39 0.01 8.42
C GLN A 38 6.25 1.19 8.89
N ALA A 39 7.15 1.70 8.04
CA ALA A 39 7.95 2.88 8.35
C ALA A 39 7.08 4.13 8.56
N LEU A 40 6.04 4.31 7.74
CA LEU A 40 5.06 5.40 7.91
C LEU A 40 4.26 5.27 9.22
N GLU A 41 3.85 4.07 9.59
CA GLU A 41 3.16 3.83 10.86
C GLU A 41 4.03 4.10 12.10
N GLY A 42 5.34 3.86 11.98
CA GLY A 42 6.33 4.09 13.03
C GLY A 42 6.52 5.56 13.41
N GLY A 43 5.82 6.49 12.76
CA GLY A 43 5.83 7.91 13.07
C GLY A 43 6.79 8.72 12.21
N ALA A 44 7.05 8.30 10.97
CA ALA A 44 7.84 9.07 10.02
C ALA A 44 7.28 10.50 9.88
N ASP A 45 8.16 11.49 9.95
CA ASP A 45 7.84 12.92 9.84
C ASP A 45 8.74 13.63 8.82
N GLY A 46 8.39 14.88 8.51
CA GLY A 46 9.19 15.76 7.66
C GLY A 46 9.69 15.09 6.37
N ALA A 47 11.01 14.99 6.22
CA ALA A 47 11.65 14.40 5.04
C ALA A 47 11.44 12.89 4.93
N ALA A 48 11.43 12.16 6.05
CA ALA A 48 11.24 10.71 6.06
C ALA A 48 9.84 10.33 5.59
N LEU A 49 8.81 11.06 6.05
CA LEU A 49 7.43 10.89 5.55
C LEU A 49 7.39 11.05 4.04
N LYS A 50 8.02 12.11 3.51
CA LYS A 50 8.02 12.39 2.07
C LYS A 50 8.71 11.29 1.27
N GLN A 51 9.84 10.80 1.76
CA GLN A 51 10.59 9.71 1.14
C GLN A 51 9.76 8.42 1.11
N HIS A 52 9.26 7.97 2.25
CA HIS A 52 8.48 6.73 2.35
C HIS A 52 7.18 6.83 1.54
N ALA A 53 6.47 7.96 1.60
CA ALA A 53 5.27 8.17 0.79
C ALA A 53 5.59 8.14 -0.72
N SER A 54 6.67 8.79 -1.16
CA SER A 54 7.10 8.73 -2.57
C SER A 54 7.45 7.30 -3.00
N GLN A 55 8.10 6.54 -2.14
CA GLN A 55 8.46 5.15 -2.41
C GLN A 55 7.22 4.24 -2.53
N VAL A 56 6.24 4.40 -1.64
CA VAL A 56 4.95 3.69 -1.75
C VAL A 56 4.26 4.03 -3.06
N ALA A 57 4.16 5.32 -3.42
CA ALA A 57 3.53 5.74 -4.68
C ALA A 57 4.23 5.13 -5.91
N SER A 58 5.56 5.08 -5.92
CA SER A 58 6.35 4.50 -7.01
C SER A 58 6.08 3.00 -7.16
N LEU A 59 6.13 2.25 -6.05
CA LEU A 59 5.87 0.81 -6.03
C LEU A 59 4.44 0.48 -6.47
N LEU A 60 3.44 1.21 -5.96
CA LEU A 60 2.04 1.04 -6.36
C LEU A 60 1.81 1.37 -7.84
N SER A 61 2.50 2.39 -8.38
CA SER A 61 2.46 2.71 -9.81
C SER A 61 3.08 1.60 -10.69
N GLY A 62 3.99 0.80 -10.12
CA GLY A 62 4.56 -0.36 -10.80
C GLY A 62 3.51 -1.46 -11.03
N PHE A 63 2.62 -1.67 -10.06
CA PHE A 63 1.53 -2.66 -10.16
C PHE A 63 0.40 -2.25 -11.11
N GLU A 64 0.16 -0.95 -11.27
CA GLU A 64 -0.78 -0.45 -12.27
C GLU A 64 -0.33 -0.83 -13.69
N ARG A 65 0.97 -0.68 -13.98
CA ARG A 65 1.53 -0.92 -15.32
C ARG A 65 1.70 -2.39 -15.69
N SER A 66 1.88 -3.29 -14.72
CA SER A 66 2.00 -4.73 -14.98
C SER A 66 0.65 -5.41 -15.23
N ALA A 67 -0.46 -4.73 -14.96
CA ALA A 67 -1.81 -5.22 -15.20
C ALA A 67 -2.28 -4.82 -16.61
N GLY A 68 -2.01 -5.65 -17.63
CA GLY A 68 -2.48 -5.39 -18.99
C GLY A 68 -3.96 -4.98 -19.05
N TYR A 69 -4.24 -3.86 -19.73
CA TYR A 69 -5.55 -3.23 -20.05
C TYR A 69 -6.63 -3.11 -18.94
N THR A 70 -6.42 -3.67 -17.75
CA THR A 70 -7.37 -3.64 -16.64
C THR A 70 -7.00 -2.48 -15.74
N THR A 71 -7.69 -1.35 -15.92
CA THR A 71 -7.59 -0.21 -15.00
C THR A 71 -7.83 -0.68 -13.57
N ARG A 72 -6.96 -0.30 -12.64
CA ARG A 72 -7.10 -0.57 -11.19
C ARG A 72 -7.33 0.75 -10.44
N PRO A 73 -8.57 1.28 -10.42
CA PRO A 73 -8.85 2.60 -9.86
C PRO A 73 -8.44 2.72 -8.40
N SER A 74 -8.64 1.66 -7.62
CA SER A 74 -8.28 1.60 -6.20
C SER A 74 -6.77 1.81 -5.97
N LEU A 75 -5.90 1.20 -6.79
CA LEU A 75 -4.45 1.41 -6.70
C LEU A 75 -4.06 2.80 -7.19
N ALA A 76 -4.67 3.29 -8.27
CA ALA A 76 -4.42 4.63 -8.80
C ALA A 76 -4.78 5.73 -7.77
N GLU A 77 -5.90 5.57 -7.06
CA GLU A 77 -6.27 6.45 -5.94
C GLU A 77 -5.21 6.45 -4.83
N MET A 78 -4.67 5.28 -4.47
CA MET A 78 -3.60 5.18 -3.46
C MET A 78 -2.32 5.85 -3.94
N VAL A 79 -1.93 5.65 -5.20
CA VAL A 79 -0.79 6.35 -5.82
C VAL A 79 -0.93 7.86 -5.68
N VAL A 80 -2.11 8.41 -6.01
CA VAL A 80 -2.37 9.85 -5.89
C VAL A 80 -2.31 10.30 -4.43
N GLN A 81 -2.90 9.56 -3.49
CA GLN A 81 -2.83 9.90 -2.07
C GLN A 81 -1.39 9.96 -1.56
N TYR A 82 -0.54 8.98 -1.89
CA TYR A 82 0.85 8.99 -1.45
C TYR A 82 1.71 10.06 -2.14
N ARG A 83 1.43 10.40 -3.40
CA ARG A 83 2.08 11.56 -4.05
C ARG A 83 1.71 12.87 -3.38
N ASN A 84 0.45 13.02 -2.99
CA ASN A 84 0.00 14.20 -2.24
C ASN A 84 0.66 14.26 -0.86
N LEU A 85 0.79 13.13 -0.16
CA LEU A 85 1.53 13.06 1.11
C LEU A 85 3.02 13.42 0.93
N ALA A 86 3.64 12.96 -0.15
CA ALA A 86 5.05 13.24 -0.44
C ALA A 86 5.34 14.71 -0.78
N THR A 87 4.33 15.44 -1.27
CA THR A 87 4.45 16.84 -1.68
C THR A 87 3.78 17.81 -0.71
N ALA A 88 3.11 17.32 0.33
CA ALA A 88 2.43 18.14 1.31
C ALA A 88 3.42 19.12 2.00
N GLU A 89 3.10 20.40 1.93
CA GLU A 89 3.88 21.46 2.60
C GLU A 89 3.58 21.53 4.09
N ARG A 90 2.35 21.17 4.48
CA ARG A 90 1.94 21.05 5.87
C ARG A 90 2.12 19.61 6.33
N GLY A 91 2.64 19.43 7.55
CA GLY A 91 2.79 18.11 8.16
C GLY A 91 1.46 17.34 8.15
N THR A 92 1.51 16.04 7.86
CA THR A 92 0.35 15.16 7.92
C THR A 92 0.19 14.65 9.35
N SER A 93 -1.04 14.66 9.88
CA SER A 93 -1.27 14.12 11.23
C SER A 93 -1.04 12.61 11.26
N ALA A 94 -0.51 12.11 12.39
CA ALA A 94 -0.31 10.68 12.58
C ALA A 94 -1.62 9.87 12.43
N ALA A 95 -2.77 10.45 12.83
CA ALA A 95 -4.08 9.82 12.67
C ALA A 95 -4.45 9.68 11.18
N THR A 96 -4.26 10.74 10.39
CA THR A 96 -4.48 10.70 8.93
C THR A 96 -3.57 9.66 8.27
N LEU A 97 -2.30 9.62 8.66
CA LEU A 97 -1.35 8.67 8.10
C LEU A 97 -1.76 7.22 8.39
N LYS A 98 -2.16 6.91 9.62
CA LYS A 98 -2.68 5.58 10.00
C LYS A 98 -3.91 5.18 9.19
N LEU A 99 -4.83 6.10 8.91
CA LEU A 99 -6.00 5.81 8.08
C LEU A 99 -5.64 5.52 6.63
N VAL A 100 -4.72 6.30 6.05
CA VAL A 100 -4.25 6.07 4.68
C VAL A 100 -3.55 4.70 4.60
N VAL A 101 -2.66 4.39 5.55
CA VAL A 101 -2.01 3.07 5.59
C VAL A 101 -3.02 1.92 5.75
N ALA A 102 -3.99 2.06 6.64
CA ALA A 102 -5.04 1.05 6.82
C ALA A 102 -5.88 0.86 5.54
N ARG A 103 -6.19 1.94 4.81
CA ARG A 103 -6.88 1.87 3.52
C ARG A 103 -6.02 1.13 2.50
N THR A 104 -4.73 1.41 2.44
CA THR A 104 -3.79 0.74 1.52
C THR A 104 -3.73 -0.76 1.77
N TYR A 105 -3.61 -1.21 3.02
CA TYR A 105 -3.66 -2.65 3.33
C TYR A 105 -4.96 -3.31 2.87
N ASN A 106 -6.11 -2.67 3.06
CA ASN A 106 -7.39 -3.20 2.61
C ASN A 106 -7.48 -3.30 1.08
N VAL A 107 -6.95 -2.32 0.36
CA VAL A 107 -6.88 -2.35 -1.11
C VAL A 107 -5.99 -3.50 -1.58
N LEU A 108 -4.78 -3.62 -1.02
CA LEU A 108 -3.85 -4.70 -1.37
C LEU A 108 -4.45 -6.08 -1.06
N ALA A 109 -5.11 -6.23 0.10
CA ALA A 109 -5.80 -7.46 0.46
C ALA A 109 -6.89 -7.82 -0.55
N SER A 110 -7.72 -6.85 -0.93
CA SER A 110 -8.80 -7.07 -1.91
C SER A 110 -8.26 -7.44 -3.30
N GLU A 111 -7.13 -6.87 -3.69
CA GLU A 111 -6.47 -7.20 -4.95
C GLU A 111 -5.83 -8.60 -4.94
N LEU A 112 -5.31 -9.06 -3.79
CA LEU A 112 -4.82 -10.42 -3.59
C LEU A 112 -5.96 -11.44 -3.58
N GLU A 113 -7.01 -11.19 -2.80
CA GLU A 113 -8.22 -12.01 -2.70
C GLU A 113 -8.92 -12.14 -4.08
N GLY A 114 -8.92 -11.06 -4.86
CA GLY A 114 -9.49 -11.02 -6.21
C GLY A 114 -8.61 -11.65 -7.30
N ALA A 115 -7.49 -12.30 -6.96
CA ALA A 115 -6.50 -12.88 -7.88
C ALA A 115 -5.93 -11.88 -8.91
N ARG A 116 -6.02 -10.58 -8.65
CA ARG A 116 -5.66 -9.55 -9.63
C ARG A 116 -4.15 -9.43 -9.78
N PHE A 117 -3.35 -9.82 -8.79
CA PHE A 117 -1.89 -9.68 -8.83
C PHE A 117 -1.13 -10.67 -9.74
N GLY A 118 -1.80 -11.40 -10.64
CA GLY A 118 -1.15 -12.38 -11.50
C GLY A 118 -0.73 -13.59 -10.67
N ILE A 119 -1.69 -14.49 -10.45
CA ILE A 119 -1.41 -15.80 -9.88
C ILE A 119 -0.74 -16.62 -10.99
N LYS A 120 0.43 -17.23 -10.72
CA LYS A 120 0.98 -18.25 -11.62
C LYS A 120 -0.09 -19.33 -11.80
N GLN A 121 -0.66 -19.42 -13.00
CA GLN A 121 -1.38 -20.62 -13.37
C GLN A 121 -0.34 -21.73 -13.55
N GLY A 122 -0.38 -22.71 -12.65
CA GLY A 122 0.20 -24.06 -12.80
C GLY A 122 1.64 -24.14 -13.26
#